data_AF-A0AAD7RFY3-F1
#
_entry.id   AF-A0AAD7RFY3-F1
#
_cell.length_a   1.000
_cell.length_b   1.000
_cell.length_c   1.000
_cell.angle_alpha   90.00
_cell.angle_beta   90.00
_cell.angle_gamma   90.00
#
_symmetry.space_group_name_H-M   'P 1'
#
loop_
_entity.id
_entity.type
_entity.pdbx_description
1 polymer ?
#
loop_
_entity_poly.entity_id
_entity_poly.type
_entity_poly.pdbx_seq_one_letter_code
_entity_poly.pdbx_strand_id
1 'polypeptide(L)'
;MEGFLRSCNAALKQGSEVNHSGFHVVLGNEACDLDSMVSALSFAYFLYKTSGSSGGRAPVPVLNIPRAEFPLRSDSAFLLRESGLAAADLLFRDELDLQALHRAGLLALTLVDHNVLPRSEVTRL
;
A
#
# COMPACT_ATOMS: atom_id res chain seq x y z
N MET A 1 -4.59 6.53 -12.48
CA MET A 1 -4.34 5.99 -11.13
C MET A 1 -5.42 5.01 -10.69
N GLU A 2 -6.72 5.29 -10.87
CA GLU A 2 -7.82 4.37 -10.49
C GLU A 2 -7.65 2.93 -10.97
N GLY A 3 -7.36 2.71 -12.26
CA GLY A 3 -7.17 1.37 -12.81
C GLY A 3 -6.00 0.61 -12.16
N PHE A 4 -4.97 1.33 -11.69
CA PHE A 4 -3.86 0.77 -10.94
C PHE A 4 -4.26 0.38 -9.52
N LEU A 5 -5.04 1.21 -8.81
CA LEU A 5 -5.53 0.86 -7.48
C LEU A 5 -6.47 -0.36 -7.52
N ARG A 6 -7.37 -0.39 -8.51
CA ARG A 6 -8.24 -1.55 -8.77
C ARG A 6 -7.46 -2.82 -9.05
N SER A 7 -6.38 -2.75 -9.84
CA SER A 7 -5.53 -3.92 -10.10
C SER A 7 -4.77 -4.37 -8.85
N CYS A 8 -4.29 -3.45 -8.02
CA CYS A 8 -3.67 -3.79 -6.73
C CYS A 8 -4.64 -4.53 -5.81
N ASN A 9 -5.87 -4.00 -5.66
CA ASN A 9 -6.91 -4.61 -4.84
C ASN A 9 -7.29 -6.01 -5.32
N ALA A 10 -7.46 -6.16 -6.64
CA ALA A 10 -7.75 -7.46 -7.26
C ALA A 10 -6.60 -8.47 -7.06
N ALA A 11 -5.34 -8.03 -7.22
CA ALA A 11 -4.18 -8.90 -7.08
C ALA A 11 -4.01 -9.45 -5.66
N LEU A 12 -4.33 -8.68 -4.63
CA LEU A 12 -4.31 -9.17 -3.25
C LEU A 12 -5.49 -10.08 -2.93
N LYS A 13 -6.69 -9.78 -3.43
CA LYS A 13 -7.88 -10.63 -3.23
C LYS A 13 -7.78 -11.99 -3.92
N GLN A 14 -7.07 -12.06 -5.05
CA GLN A 14 -6.81 -13.31 -5.76
C GLN A 14 -5.68 -14.13 -5.12
N GLY A 15 -5.02 -13.60 -4.08
CA GLY A 15 -4.00 -14.28 -3.32
C GLY A 15 -2.63 -14.35 -4.01
N SER A 16 -1.62 -14.70 -3.23
CA SER A 16 -0.22 -14.85 -3.66
C SER A 16 0.01 -15.93 -4.73
N GLU A 17 -0.98 -16.81 -4.96
CA GLU A 17 -0.86 -17.91 -5.92
C GLU A 17 -0.74 -17.43 -7.37
N VAL A 18 -1.26 -16.24 -7.69
CA VAL A 18 -1.20 -15.67 -9.05
C VAL A 18 0.08 -14.86 -9.29
N ASN A 19 0.71 -14.33 -8.23
CA ASN A 19 1.90 -13.48 -8.32
C ASN A 19 3.10 -14.13 -7.63
N HIS A 20 3.75 -15.05 -8.35
CA HIS A 20 4.98 -15.71 -7.89
C HIS A 20 6.15 -14.74 -7.61
N SER A 21 6.13 -13.52 -8.18
CA SER A 21 7.15 -12.50 -7.92
C SER A 21 6.96 -11.75 -6.60
N GLY A 22 5.76 -11.78 -6.01
CA GLY A 22 5.41 -11.08 -4.77
C GLY A 22 5.00 -9.61 -4.93
N PHE A 23 4.92 -8.90 -3.81
CA PHE A 23 4.45 -7.51 -3.73
C PHE A 23 5.54 -6.58 -3.20
N HIS A 24 5.57 -5.35 -3.73
CA HIS A 24 6.36 -4.24 -3.22
C HIS A 24 5.40 -3.27 -2.54
N VAL A 25 5.20 -3.48 -1.24
CA VAL A 25 4.32 -2.64 -0.42
C VAL A 25 4.99 -1.29 -0.19
N VAL A 26 4.25 -0.21 -0.45
CA VAL A 26 4.62 1.15 -0.08
C VAL A 26 3.71 1.60 1.05
N LEU A 27 4.29 1.91 2.20
CA LEU A 27 3.57 2.17 3.45
C LEU A 27 3.99 3.53 4.01
N GLY A 28 3.00 4.35 4.36
CA GLY A 28 3.22 5.60 5.10
C GLY A 28 3.31 5.38 6.61
N ASN A 29 3.29 6.48 7.36
CA ASN A 29 3.25 6.48 8.81
C ASN A 29 1.90 5.96 9.35
N GLU A 30 1.88 5.55 10.62
CA GLU A 30 0.69 5.02 11.33
C GLU A 30 -0.38 6.05 11.67
N ALA A 31 -0.05 7.35 11.65
CA ALA A 31 -1.06 8.41 11.74
C ALA A 31 -1.93 8.45 10.46
N CYS A 32 -1.36 8.05 9.31
CA CYS A 32 -1.95 8.10 7.99
C CYS A 32 -2.56 9.48 7.71
N ASP A 33 -1.77 10.52 7.97
CA ASP A 33 -2.11 11.88 7.56
C ASP A 33 -2.07 12.02 6.02
N LEU A 34 -2.46 13.20 5.55
CA LEU A 34 -2.56 13.49 4.13
C LEU A 34 -1.23 13.29 3.39
N ASP A 35 -0.11 13.65 4.01
CA ASP A 35 1.20 13.52 3.39
C ASP A 35 1.60 12.06 3.24
N SER A 36 1.48 11.28 4.32
CA SER A 36 1.69 9.83 4.29
C SER A 36 0.82 9.13 3.25
N MET A 37 -0.46 9.47 3.16
CA MET A 37 -1.38 8.90 2.18
C MET A 37 -0.96 9.23 0.74
N VAL A 38 -0.74 10.51 0.44
CA VAL A 38 -0.39 10.98 -0.91
C VAL A 38 0.97 10.44 -1.31
N SER A 39 1.93 10.43 -0.41
CA SER A 39 3.28 9.91 -0.63
C SER A 39 3.25 8.42 -0.97
N ALA A 40 2.50 7.60 -0.21
CA ALA A 40 2.43 6.16 -0.46
C ALA A 40 1.79 5.86 -1.82
N LEU A 41 0.66 6.52 -2.08
CA LEU A 41 -0.07 6.42 -3.34
C LEU A 41 0.76 6.85 -4.55
N SER A 42 1.41 8.01 -4.46
CA SER A 42 2.20 8.59 -5.55
C SER A 42 3.44 7.75 -5.83
N PHE A 43 4.15 7.31 -4.79
CA PHE A 43 5.36 6.52 -4.96
C PHE A 43 5.07 5.12 -5.53
N ALA A 44 4.02 4.44 -5.04
CA ALA A 44 3.62 3.15 -5.61
C ALA A 44 3.19 3.28 -7.09
N TYR A 45 2.48 4.35 -7.43
CA TYR A 45 2.11 4.62 -8.83
C TYR A 45 3.34 4.95 -9.70
N PHE A 46 4.30 5.70 -9.17
CA PHE A 46 5.58 5.96 -9.83
C PHE A 46 6.33 4.65 -10.13
N LEU A 47 6.43 3.75 -9.15
CA LEU A 47 7.02 2.42 -9.35
C LEU A 47 6.26 1.67 -10.44
N TYR A 48 4.93 1.61 -10.38
CA TYR A 48 4.13 0.96 -11.42
C TYR A 48 4.40 1.49 -12.83
N LYS A 49 4.65 2.80 -12.97
CA LYS A 49 4.89 3.46 -14.26
C LYS A 49 6.33 3.32 -14.76
N THR A 50 7.30 3.08 -13.87
CA THR A 50 8.73 3.06 -14.18
C THR A 50 9.34 1.66 -14.13
N SER A 51 8.74 0.74 -13.39
CA SER A 51 8.96 -0.69 -13.52
C SER A 51 8.51 -1.11 -14.91
N GLY A 52 9.45 -1.25 -15.85
CA GLY A 52 9.15 -1.81 -17.17
C GLY A 52 8.56 -3.23 -17.06
N SER A 53 8.16 -3.84 -18.17
CA SER A 53 7.51 -5.17 -18.23
C SER A 53 8.32 -6.35 -17.68
N SER A 54 9.46 -6.09 -17.04
CA SER A 54 10.38 -7.07 -16.49
C SER A 54 9.95 -7.53 -15.09
N GLY A 55 9.01 -8.47 -15.01
CA GLY A 55 8.89 -9.53 -13.98
C GLY A 55 9.07 -9.19 -12.48
N GLY A 56 9.00 -7.92 -12.08
CA GLY A 56 9.27 -7.48 -10.71
C GLY A 56 8.11 -7.73 -9.75
N ARG A 57 8.35 -7.42 -8.48
CA ARG A 57 7.29 -7.38 -7.46
C ARG A 57 6.27 -6.31 -7.82
N ALA A 58 4.98 -6.63 -7.70
CA ALA A 58 3.91 -5.69 -8.00
C ALA A 58 3.88 -4.57 -6.94
N PRO A 59 4.05 -3.28 -7.30
CA PRO A 59 3.99 -2.20 -6.34
C PRO A 59 2.56 -1.98 -5.86
N VAL A 60 2.37 -1.86 -4.55
CA VAL A 60 1.05 -1.74 -3.93
C VAL A 60 1.10 -0.68 -2.83
N PRO A 61 0.32 0.42 -2.94
CA PRO A 61 0.18 1.35 -1.84
C PRO A 61 -0.75 0.78 -0.77
N VAL A 62 -0.35 0.90 0.50
CA VAL A 62 -1.16 0.51 1.65
C VAL A 62 -1.24 1.69 2.61
N LEU A 63 -2.45 1.99 3.08
CA LEU A 63 -2.67 2.96 4.14
C LEU A 63 -2.46 2.29 5.50
N ASN A 64 -1.58 2.86 6.32
CA ASN A 64 -1.13 2.25 7.56
C ASN A 64 -2.10 2.46 8.74
N ILE A 65 -3.40 2.28 8.47
CA ILE A 65 -4.49 2.32 9.43
C ILE A 65 -5.51 1.25 9.05
N PRO A 66 -6.38 0.82 9.98
CA PRO A 66 -7.54 0.00 9.64
C PRO A 66 -8.49 0.73 8.68
N ARG A 67 -9.18 -0.01 7.80
CA ARG A 67 -10.17 0.60 6.89
C ARG A 67 -11.24 1.40 7.63
N ALA A 68 -11.71 0.87 8.77
CA ALA A 68 -12.74 1.50 9.59
C ALA A 68 -12.32 2.88 10.14
N GLU A 69 -11.02 3.15 10.19
CA GLU A 69 -10.45 4.40 10.70
C GLU A 69 -10.28 5.49 9.64
N PHE A 70 -10.36 5.14 8.36
CA PHE A 70 -10.21 6.09 7.25
C PHE A 70 -11.20 7.27 7.29
N PRO A 71 -12.50 7.08 7.63
CA PRO A 71 -13.44 8.20 7.73
C PRO A 71 -13.05 9.26 8.76
N LEU A 72 -12.19 8.94 9.73
CA LEU A 72 -11.70 9.88 10.73
C LEU A 72 -10.65 10.85 10.16
N ARG A 73 -10.07 10.55 8.98
CA ARG A 73 -9.07 11.38 8.30
C ARG A 73 -9.78 12.26 7.27
N SER A 74 -10.53 13.25 7.76
CA SER A 74 -11.44 14.10 6.95
C SER A 74 -10.77 14.68 5.70
N ASP A 75 -9.56 15.20 5.85
CA ASP A 75 -8.85 15.91 4.78
C ASP A 75 -8.39 14.94 3.69
N SER A 76 -7.96 13.75 4.11
CA SER A 76 -7.59 12.65 3.22
C SER A 76 -8.81 12.11 2.48
N ALA A 77 -9.92 11.86 3.18
CA ALA A 77 -11.17 11.40 2.58
C ALA A 77 -11.75 12.43 1.60
N PHE A 78 -11.68 13.72 1.95
CA PHE A 78 -12.08 14.81 1.07
C PHE A 78 -11.23 14.84 -0.20
N LEU A 79 -9.90 14.86 -0.09
CA LEU A 79 -9.00 14.89 -1.25
C LEU A 79 -9.22 13.70 -2.19
N LEU A 80 -9.38 12.49 -1.63
CA LEU A 80 -9.62 11.28 -2.42
C LEU A 80 -10.87 11.42 -3.28
N ARG A 81 -11.96 11.90 -2.68
CA ARG A 81 -13.23 12.13 -3.37
C ARG A 81 -13.10 13.17 -4.48
N GLU A 82 -12.47 14.31 -4.18
CA GLU A 82 -12.25 15.36 -5.19
C GLU A 82 -11.32 14.90 -6.33
N SER A 83 -10.44 13.93 -6.06
CA SER A 83 -9.56 13.33 -7.06
C SER A 83 -10.22 12.19 -7.87
N GLY A 84 -11.50 11.89 -7.63
CA GLY A 84 -12.22 10.79 -8.29
C GLY A 84 -11.78 9.38 -7.86
N LEU A 85 -10.98 9.26 -6.81
CA LEU A 85 -10.48 7.98 -6.31
C LEU A 85 -11.49 7.39 -5.33
N ALA A 86 -11.88 6.13 -5.55
CA ALA A 86 -12.78 5.43 -4.66
C ALA A 86 -12.03 4.84 -3.47
N ALA A 87 -12.48 5.11 -2.25
CA ALA A 87 -11.92 4.49 -1.03
C ALA A 87 -12.00 2.95 -1.06
N ALA A 88 -12.93 2.38 -1.83
CA ALA A 88 -13.05 0.94 -2.03
C ALA A 88 -11.87 0.30 -2.80
N ASP A 89 -11.15 1.10 -3.60
CA ASP A 89 -10.00 0.65 -4.38
C ASP A 89 -8.69 0.72 -3.57
N LEU A 90 -8.70 1.43 -2.46
CA LEU A 90 -7.56 1.52 -1.54
C LEU A 90 -7.39 0.24 -0.74
N LEU A 91 -6.17 0.05 -0.24
CA LEU A 91 -5.80 -1.07 0.62
C LEU A 91 -5.35 -0.55 1.98
N PHE A 92 -5.77 -1.26 3.02
CA PHE A 92 -5.55 -0.87 4.41
C PHE A 92 -4.73 -1.90 5.17
N ARG A 93 -4.15 -1.49 6.30
CA ARG A 93 -3.20 -2.31 7.06
C ARG A 93 -3.81 -3.62 7.59
N ASP A 94 -5.11 -3.60 7.87
CA ASP A 94 -5.91 -4.72 8.35
C ASP A 94 -6.34 -5.70 7.23
N GLU A 95 -6.07 -5.37 5.97
CA GLU A 95 -6.40 -6.20 4.81
C GLU A 95 -5.20 -7.01 4.30
N LEU A 96 -4.00 -6.80 4.87
CA LEU A 96 -2.77 -7.48 4.48
C LEU A 96 -2.05 -8.09 5.69
N ASP A 97 -1.70 -9.37 5.57
CA ASP A 97 -0.73 -10.02 6.46
C ASP A 97 0.70 -9.85 5.91
N LEU A 98 1.32 -8.70 6.23
CA LEU A 98 2.71 -8.43 5.86
C LEU A 98 3.69 -9.48 6.42
N GLN A 99 3.37 -10.06 7.59
CA GLN A 99 4.21 -11.08 8.22
C GLN A 99 4.17 -12.39 7.43
N ALA A 100 3.00 -12.80 6.93
CA ALA A 100 2.91 -13.94 6.03
C ALA A 100 3.64 -13.71 4.70
N LEU A 101 3.49 -12.52 4.10
CA LEU A 101 4.20 -12.16 2.86
C LEU A 101 5.74 -12.16 3.06
N HIS A 102 6.22 -11.64 4.19
CA HIS A 102 7.64 -11.66 4.55
C HIS A 102 8.16 -13.09 4.71
N ARG A 103 7.48 -13.92 5.51
CA ARG A 103 7.86 -15.33 5.70
C ARG A 103 7.87 -16.12 4.39
N ALA A 104 7.01 -15.77 3.44
CA ALA A 104 6.96 -16.39 2.12
C ALA A 104 8.04 -15.87 1.14
N GLY A 105 8.84 -14.86 1.52
CA GLY A 105 9.81 -14.22 0.61
C GLY A 105 9.15 -13.35 -0.48
N LEU A 106 7.88 -13.02 -0.32
CA LEU A 106 7.05 -12.32 -1.30
C LEU A 106 6.88 -10.82 -0.98
N LEU A 107 7.60 -10.29 0.02
CA LEU A 107 7.50 -8.89 0.45
C LEU A 107 8.77 -8.09 0.12
N ALA A 108 8.61 -7.00 -0.64
CA ALA A 108 9.45 -5.82 -0.55
C ALA A 108 8.66 -4.72 0.17
N LEU A 109 9.33 -3.91 0.98
CA LEU A 109 8.71 -2.83 1.72
C LEU A 109 9.48 -1.52 1.48
N THR A 110 8.76 -0.47 1.11
CA THR A 110 9.26 0.91 1.15
C THR A 110 8.41 1.70 2.12
N LEU A 111 9.09 2.42 3.01
CA LEU A 111 8.46 3.38 3.91
C LEU A 111 8.59 4.78 3.32
N VAL A 112 7.51 5.53 3.40
CA VAL A 112 7.45 6.94 2.99
C VAL A 112 7.00 7.78 4.18
N ASP A 113 7.32 9.08 4.17
CA ASP A 113 6.99 10.06 5.22
C ASP A 113 7.62 9.80 6.62
N HIS A 114 8.11 8.58 6.91
CA HIS A 114 8.91 8.27 8.10
C HIS A 114 10.12 7.39 7.75
N ASN A 115 11.32 7.83 8.16
CA ASN A 115 12.59 7.18 7.85
C ASN A 115 13.02 6.11 8.88
N VAL A 116 12.13 5.77 9.82
CA VAL A 116 12.40 4.81 10.91
C VAL A 116 11.20 3.89 11.08
N LEU A 117 11.42 2.59 10.91
CA LEU A 117 10.46 1.54 11.29
C LEU A 117 10.14 1.68 12.79
N PRO A 118 8.86 1.70 13.21
CA PRO A 118 8.51 1.59 14.62
C PRO A 118 9.19 0.36 15.23
N ARG A 119 9.75 0.49 16.43
CA ARG A 119 10.53 -0.59 17.10
C ARG A 119 9.79 -1.93 17.19
N SER A 120 8.46 -1.89 17.22
CA SER A 120 7.58 -3.07 17.22
C SER A 120 7.69 -3.91 15.95
N GLU A 121 7.99 -3.31 14.80
CA GLU A 121 8.17 -3.98 13.51
C GLU A 121 9.63 -4.39 13.26
N VAL A 122 10.61 -3.66 13.81
CA VAL A 122 12.06 -4.00 13.71
C VAL A 122 12.40 -5.34 14.36
N THR A 123 11.69 -5.72 15.42
CA THR A 123 11.96 -6.98 16.15
C THR A 123 11.25 -8.18 15.52
N ARG A 124 10.41 -7.95 14.49
CA ARG A 124 9.53 -8.98 13.89
C ARG A 124 9.72 -9.13 12.38
N LEU A 125 10.65 -8.42 11.77
CA LEU A 125 11.13 -8.64 10.41
C LEU A 125 12.49 -9.34 10.47
#